data_AF-A0A832D6B7-F1
#
_entry.id   AF-A0A832D6B7-F1
#
_cell.length_a   1.000
_cell.length_b   1.000
_cell.length_c   1.000
_cell.angle_alpha   90.00
_cell.angle_beta   90.00
_cell.angle_gamma   90.00
#
_symmetry.space_group_name_H-M   'P 1'
#
loop_
_entity.id
_entity.type
_entity.pdbx_description
1 polymer ?
#
loop_
_entity_poly.entity_id
_entity_poly.type
_entity_poly.pdbx_seq_one_letter_code
_entity_poly.pdbx_strand_id
1 'polypeptide(L)'
;MDGKKWGWEINDWQTPEWAGSMGLACLLVERELPEDTVAAVKRVVASEATHRAQIPPASGYVSDTKLEENAWQGNILALAAAWLKNSTNASLWLEAAKRYLVNTYTVPFPTGNPLDAWVTTQTLYTDWGCENHGIYHPTYLMVGGMSSGDSLLMAKLADPEIGAELEPFAEYNIMNVWSNNLRYMIMESGELAYPSSSTWTLHDYEHNSYLAWIASHFGDPLARYADARLAALVRQQQLVWGDGRFCGPRVPDGFYREAVEARRTAIAWLHWTFAKHPSGNSIPPDEAVVHFPSVKVLAHRSESGFVSVYYASTRPMGWIEPASFGFPNKCVSYHALLGWNLWAWSIGERPRVSHS
;
A
#
# COMPACT_ATOMS: atom_id res chain seq x y z
N MET A 1 29.86 15.78 2.31
CA MET A 1 29.27 14.54 2.84
C MET A 1 29.70 14.43 4.30
N ASP A 2 28.80 14.03 5.18
CA ASP A 2 28.95 14.01 6.64
C ASP A 2 29.80 12.83 7.18
N GLY A 3 30.33 11.99 6.29
CA GLY A 3 31.18 10.84 6.65
C GLY A 3 30.39 9.62 7.14
N LYS A 4 29.06 9.69 7.18
CA LYS A 4 28.21 8.55 7.54
C LYS A 4 28.06 7.60 6.35
N LYS A 5 27.94 6.31 6.65
CA LYS A 5 27.65 5.28 5.64
C LYS A 5 26.14 5.20 5.43
N TRP A 6 25.72 4.99 4.19
CA TRP A 6 24.31 4.71 3.87
C TRP A 6 23.92 3.33 4.39
N GLY A 7 22.83 3.25 5.17
CA GLY A 7 22.25 2.02 5.70
C GLY A 7 23.01 1.40 6.88
N TRP A 8 22.55 0.22 7.31
CA TRP A 8 23.24 -0.69 8.25
C TRP A 8 23.31 -0.26 9.71
N GLU A 9 22.65 0.82 10.11
CA GLU A 9 22.50 1.13 11.53
C GLU A 9 21.45 0.21 12.19
N ILE A 10 21.54 0.02 13.50
CA ILE A 10 20.82 -1.01 14.28
C ILE A 10 19.28 -0.89 14.22
N ASN A 11 18.71 0.13 13.57
CA ASN A 11 17.27 0.30 13.38
C ASN A 11 16.86 0.71 11.94
N ASP A 12 17.76 0.58 10.95
CA ASP A 12 17.55 1.02 9.56
C ASP A 12 16.73 0.02 8.73
N TRP A 13 15.55 -0.37 9.24
CA TRP A 13 14.70 -1.32 8.53
C TRP A 13 14.03 -0.71 7.29
N GLN A 14 13.93 0.62 7.19
CA GLN A 14 13.31 1.32 6.05
C GLN A 14 14.28 1.64 4.91
N THR A 15 15.60 1.59 5.14
CA THR A 15 16.58 1.94 4.09
C THR A 15 16.48 1.09 2.83
N PRO A 16 16.07 -0.20 2.88
CA PRO A 16 15.87 -0.98 1.67
C PRO A 16 14.70 -0.49 0.80
N GLU A 17 13.61 -0.01 1.41
CA GLU A 17 12.47 0.58 0.70
C GLU A 17 12.93 1.83 -0.08
N TRP A 18 13.69 2.69 0.58
CA TRP A 18 14.21 3.92 -0.02
C TRP A 18 15.24 3.63 -1.10
N ALA A 19 16.13 2.66 -0.87
CA ALA A 19 17.10 2.21 -1.86
C ALA A 19 16.42 1.57 -3.08
N GLY A 20 15.33 0.83 -2.88
CA GLY A 20 14.54 0.25 -3.97
C GLY A 20 13.86 1.32 -4.80
N SER A 21 13.28 2.33 -4.15
CA SER A 21 12.66 3.48 -4.82
C SER A 21 13.68 4.34 -5.58
N MET A 22 14.83 4.64 -4.97
CA MET A 22 15.95 5.32 -5.63
C MET A 22 16.46 4.51 -6.83
N GLY A 23 16.60 3.19 -6.66
CA GLY A 23 17.04 2.28 -7.72
C GLY A 23 16.07 2.25 -8.89
N LEU A 24 14.76 2.15 -8.63
CA LEU A 24 13.73 2.21 -9.68
C LEU A 24 13.78 3.56 -10.43
N ALA A 25 13.87 4.67 -9.71
CA ALA A 25 13.99 5.99 -10.34
C ALA A 25 15.23 6.04 -11.26
N CYS A 26 16.38 5.57 -10.79
CA CYS A 26 17.60 5.52 -11.59
C CYS A 26 17.47 4.58 -12.80
N LEU A 27 16.80 3.43 -12.67
CA LEU A 27 16.54 2.52 -13.78
C LEU A 27 15.71 3.20 -14.87
N LEU A 28 14.64 3.91 -14.49
CA LEU A 28 13.71 4.55 -15.43
C LEU A 28 14.37 5.65 -16.28
N VAL A 29 15.33 6.38 -15.71
CA VAL A 29 16.05 7.46 -16.41
C VAL A 29 17.54 7.15 -16.60
N GLU A 30 17.92 5.87 -16.62
CA GLU A 30 19.33 5.44 -16.62
C GLU A 30 20.14 6.07 -17.77
N ARG A 31 19.50 6.24 -18.93
CA ARG A 31 20.12 6.84 -20.14
C ARG A 31 20.32 8.35 -20.06
N GLU A 32 19.71 9.01 -19.09
CA GLU A 32 19.75 10.47 -18.90
C GLU A 32 20.70 10.87 -17.76
N LEU A 33 21.23 9.90 -17.02
CA LEU A 33 22.12 10.11 -15.87
C LEU A 33 23.58 9.87 -16.24
N PRO A 34 24.54 10.57 -15.58
CA PRO A 34 25.95 10.26 -15.70
C PRO A 34 26.27 8.81 -15.31
N GLU A 35 27.18 8.16 -16.03
CA GLU A 35 27.56 6.76 -15.78
C GLU A 35 28.02 6.53 -14.34
N ASP A 36 28.78 7.46 -13.76
CA ASP A 36 29.23 7.40 -12.37
C ASP A 36 28.07 7.46 -11.36
N THR A 37 27.00 8.20 -11.67
CA THR A 37 25.79 8.28 -10.86
C THR A 37 25.05 6.95 -10.89
N VAL A 38 24.85 6.37 -12.09
CA VAL A 38 24.22 5.05 -12.26
C VAL A 38 25.03 3.99 -11.52
N ALA A 39 26.35 3.99 -11.68
CA ALA A 39 27.24 3.06 -10.99
C ALA A 39 27.16 3.20 -9.46
N ALA A 40 27.04 4.43 -8.93
CA ALA A 40 26.86 4.66 -7.51
C ALA A 40 25.54 4.11 -6.97
N VAL A 41 24.43 4.34 -7.68
CA VAL A 41 23.11 3.79 -7.30
C VAL A 41 23.13 2.27 -7.32
N LYS A 42 23.68 1.65 -8.38
CA LYS A 42 23.83 0.20 -8.48
C LYS A 42 24.63 -0.39 -7.31
N ARG A 43 25.67 0.30 -6.83
CA ARG A 43 26.42 -0.11 -5.62
C ARG A 43 25.57 -0.09 -4.36
N VAL A 44 24.75 0.95 -4.17
CA VAL A 44 23.82 1.02 -3.01
C VAL A 44 22.81 -0.11 -3.08
N VAL A 45 22.20 -0.33 -4.25
CA VAL A 45 21.23 -1.41 -4.47
C VAL A 45 21.83 -2.79 -4.18
N ALA A 46 23.02 -3.07 -4.73
CA ALA A 46 23.72 -4.33 -4.49
C ALA A 46 24.05 -4.53 -3.00
N SER A 47 24.49 -3.47 -2.32
CA SER A 47 24.81 -3.50 -0.88
C SER A 47 23.56 -3.87 -0.07
N GLU A 48 22.50 -3.07 -0.19
CA GLU A 48 21.25 -3.25 0.56
C GLU A 48 20.61 -4.61 0.31
N ALA A 49 20.53 -5.03 -0.96
CA ALA A 49 19.98 -6.34 -1.32
C ALA A 49 20.81 -7.49 -0.73
N THR A 50 22.15 -7.38 -0.73
CA THR A 50 23.02 -8.44 -0.19
C THR A 50 22.80 -8.67 1.29
N HIS A 51 22.52 -7.61 2.04
CA HIS A 51 22.21 -7.75 3.46
C HIS A 51 20.81 -8.18 3.75
N ARG A 52 19.85 -7.58 3.05
CA ARG A 52 18.47 -7.98 3.21
C ARG A 52 18.29 -9.47 2.89
N ALA A 53 19.05 -10.01 1.93
CA ALA A 53 19.02 -11.42 1.59
C ALA A 53 19.46 -12.36 2.73
N GLN A 54 20.20 -11.86 3.74
CA GLN A 54 20.63 -12.64 4.92
C GLN A 54 19.62 -12.59 6.07
N ILE A 55 18.58 -11.78 5.96
CA ILE A 55 17.58 -11.58 7.01
C ILE A 55 16.30 -12.32 6.58
N PRO A 56 15.73 -13.18 7.44
CA PRO A 56 14.47 -13.84 7.13
C PRO A 56 13.29 -12.85 7.20
N PRO A 57 12.18 -13.09 6.47
CA PRO A 57 10.92 -12.38 6.69
C PRO A 57 10.44 -12.51 8.14
N ALA A 58 9.80 -11.47 8.67
CA ALA A 58 9.34 -11.43 10.05
C ALA A 58 7.86 -11.85 10.16
N SER A 59 7.48 -12.39 11.31
CA SER A 59 6.10 -12.74 11.66
C SER A 59 5.54 -11.74 12.66
N GLY A 60 4.25 -11.42 12.54
CA GLY A 60 3.55 -10.48 13.40
C GLY A 60 2.19 -10.14 12.79
N TYR A 61 1.12 -10.26 13.56
CA TYR A 61 -0.26 -10.03 13.11
C TYR A 61 -1.16 -9.36 14.16
N VAL A 62 -0.77 -9.41 15.43
CA VAL A 62 -1.49 -8.78 16.55
C VAL A 62 -0.85 -7.44 16.85
N SER A 63 -1.61 -6.35 16.75
CA SER A 63 -1.19 -4.96 17.01
C SER A 63 -0.02 -4.39 16.18
N ASP A 64 0.88 -5.22 15.68
CA ASP A 64 2.07 -4.87 14.89
C ASP A 64 2.25 -5.95 13.82
N THR A 65 1.62 -5.74 12.67
CA THR A 65 1.76 -6.67 11.55
C THR A 65 3.16 -6.55 10.95
N LYS A 66 3.68 -7.65 10.39
CA LYS A 66 4.93 -7.64 9.61
C LYS A 66 4.73 -7.72 8.10
N LEU A 67 3.49 -7.62 7.63
CA LEU A 67 3.18 -7.67 6.20
C LEU A 67 3.85 -6.53 5.43
N GLU A 68 3.78 -5.30 5.95
CA GLU A 68 4.23 -4.10 5.22
C GLU A 68 5.74 -4.13 5.08
N GLU A 69 6.44 -4.40 6.18
CA GLU A 69 7.88 -4.51 6.18
C GLU A 69 8.33 -5.63 5.26
N ASN A 70 7.72 -6.82 5.34
CA ASN A 70 8.08 -7.93 4.45
C ASN A 70 7.93 -7.54 2.97
N ALA A 71 6.86 -6.84 2.63
CA ALA A 71 6.62 -6.40 1.25
C ALA A 71 7.62 -5.33 0.79
N TRP A 72 7.91 -4.32 1.63
CA TRP A 72 8.94 -3.30 1.35
C TRP A 72 10.32 -3.91 1.15
N GLN A 73 10.70 -4.89 1.97
CA GLN A 73 11.96 -5.59 1.80
C GLN A 73 12.05 -6.36 0.48
N GLY A 74 10.92 -6.83 -0.04
CA GLY A 74 10.85 -7.49 -1.35
C GLY A 74 11.29 -6.58 -2.51
N ASN A 75 11.02 -5.26 -2.42
CA ASN A 75 11.32 -4.31 -3.51
C ASN A 75 12.80 -4.30 -3.88
N ILE A 76 13.69 -4.12 -2.89
CA ILE A 76 15.13 -4.02 -3.16
C ILE A 76 15.69 -5.32 -3.74
N LEU A 77 15.19 -6.45 -3.26
CA LEU A 77 15.65 -7.78 -3.66
C LEU A 77 15.21 -8.10 -5.09
N ALA A 78 13.94 -7.82 -5.41
CA ALA A 78 13.40 -7.99 -6.75
C ALA A 78 14.12 -7.10 -7.77
N LEU A 79 14.31 -5.81 -7.44
CA LEU A 79 15.04 -4.88 -8.30
C LEU A 79 16.50 -5.31 -8.50
N ALA A 80 17.20 -5.67 -7.43
CA ALA A 80 18.60 -6.08 -7.53
C ALA A 80 18.76 -7.37 -8.35
N ALA A 81 17.90 -8.37 -8.13
CA ALA A 81 17.92 -9.62 -8.90
C ALA A 81 17.76 -9.37 -10.41
N ALA A 82 16.87 -8.44 -10.80
CA ALA A 82 16.60 -8.13 -12.20
C ALA A 82 17.62 -7.15 -12.82
N TRP A 83 17.82 -5.99 -12.21
CA TRP A 83 18.67 -4.92 -12.77
C TRP A 83 20.16 -5.25 -12.75
N LEU A 84 20.57 -6.11 -11.81
CA LEU A 84 21.95 -6.55 -11.64
C LEU A 84 22.08 -8.07 -11.89
N LYS A 85 21.31 -8.62 -12.84
CA LYS A 85 21.22 -10.07 -13.12
C LYS A 85 22.56 -10.78 -13.40
N ASN A 86 23.56 -10.05 -13.89
CA ASN A 86 24.90 -10.59 -14.16
C ASN A 86 25.83 -10.60 -12.93
N SER A 87 25.35 -10.10 -11.78
CA SER A 87 26.05 -10.17 -10.51
C SER A 87 26.16 -11.61 -10.01
N THR A 88 27.26 -11.96 -9.35
CA THR A 88 27.41 -13.26 -8.68
C THR A 88 26.40 -13.48 -7.55
N ASN A 89 25.79 -12.40 -7.03
CA ASN A 89 24.77 -12.45 -5.98
C ASN A 89 23.33 -12.45 -6.52
N ALA A 90 23.11 -12.39 -7.84
CA ALA A 90 21.77 -12.25 -8.41
C ALA A 90 20.81 -13.38 -8.00
N SER A 91 21.29 -14.63 -8.00
CA SER A 91 20.51 -15.79 -7.56
C SER A 91 20.15 -15.75 -6.08
N LEU A 92 21.07 -15.26 -5.23
CA LEU A 92 20.83 -15.05 -3.80
C LEU A 92 19.70 -14.01 -3.58
N TRP A 93 19.74 -12.89 -4.31
CA TRP A 93 18.73 -11.85 -4.21
C TRP A 93 17.37 -12.33 -4.72
N LEU A 94 17.35 -13.08 -5.83
CA LEU A 94 16.13 -13.65 -6.40
C LEU A 94 15.45 -14.61 -5.43
N GLU A 95 16.21 -15.52 -4.84
CA GLU A 95 15.72 -16.47 -3.84
C GLU A 95 15.17 -15.73 -2.60
N ALA A 96 15.86 -14.69 -2.16
CA ALA A 96 15.37 -13.85 -1.06
C ALA A 96 14.09 -13.09 -1.42
N ALA A 97 13.98 -12.55 -2.64
CA ALA A 97 12.78 -11.85 -3.11
C ALA A 97 11.56 -12.79 -3.06
N LYS A 98 11.70 -14.03 -3.55
CA LYS A 98 10.66 -15.07 -3.46
C LYS A 98 10.19 -15.31 -2.03
N ARG A 99 11.13 -15.44 -1.09
CA ARG A 99 10.81 -15.62 0.34
C ARG A 99 10.01 -14.45 0.90
N TYR A 100 10.44 -13.20 0.65
CA TYR A 100 9.76 -12.02 1.16
C TYR A 100 8.36 -11.83 0.55
N LEU A 101 8.21 -12.06 -0.75
CA LEU A 101 6.93 -11.89 -1.44
C LEU A 101 5.87 -12.88 -0.93
N VAL A 102 6.20 -14.18 -0.83
CA VAL A 102 5.26 -15.18 -0.28
C VAL A 102 4.93 -14.90 1.19
N ASN A 103 5.87 -14.34 1.95
CA ASN A 103 5.67 -14.03 3.37
C ASN A 103 5.06 -12.65 3.65
N THR A 104 4.52 -11.98 2.62
CA THR A 104 3.81 -10.70 2.79
C THR A 104 2.41 -10.94 3.37
N TYR A 105 1.60 -11.78 2.72
CA TYR A 105 0.24 -12.11 3.18
C TYR A 105 0.14 -13.57 3.58
N THR A 106 0.26 -13.82 4.89
CA THR A 106 0.28 -15.19 5.43
C THR A 106 -0.70 -15.33 6.59
N VAL A 107 -1.38 -16.48 6.58
CA VAL A 107 -2.33 -16.92 7.61
C VAL A 107 -1.80 -18.23 8.24
N PRO A 108 -2.22 -18.61 9.45
CA PRO A 108 -1.59 -19.72 10.20
C PRO A 108 -1.78 -21.12 9.59
N PHE A 109 -2.49 -21.26 8.47
CA PHE A 109 -2.74 -22.52 7.80
C PHE A 109 -2.48 -22.40 6.29
N PRO A 110 -2.00 -23.48 5.64
CA PRO A 110 -1.82 -23.48 4.19
C PRO A 110 -3.14 -23.17 3.48
N THR A 111 -3.04 -22.36 2.44
CA THR A 111 -4.18 -21.94 1.60
C THR A 111 -4.51 -22.96 0.51
N GLY A 112 -3.74 -24.05 0.43
CA GLY A 112 -3.79 -25.04 -0.66
C GLY A 112 -2.98 -24.60 -1.88
N ASN A 113 -2.14 -23.57 -1.74
CA ASN A 113 -1.32 -23.04 -2.81
C ASN A 113 0.03 -23.77 -2.84
N PRO A 114 0.58 -24.12 -4.03
CA PRO A 114 1.91 -24.74 -4.13
C PRO A 114 3.04 -23.98 -3.42
N LEU A 115 2.91 -22.66 -3.28
CA LEU A 115 3.87 -21.80 -2.60
C LEU A 115 3.73 -21.82 -1.07
N ASP A 116 2.75 -22.52 -0.49
CA ASP A 116 2.61 -22.65 0.96
C ASP A 116 3.87 -23.25 1.62
N ALA A 117 4.66 -24.05 0.88
CA ALA A 117 5.94 -24.58 1.36
C ALA A 117 7.03 -23.50 1.61
N TRP A 118 6.83 -22.27 1.11
CA TRP A 118 7.72 -21.13 1.30
C TRP A 118 7.31 -20.23 2.48
N VAL A 119 6.15 -20.49 3.09
CA VAL A 119 5.60 -19.70 4.19
C VAL A 119 6.33 -20.03 5.49
N THR A 120 6.89 -19.00 6.12
CA THR A 120 7.58 -19.06 7.42
C THR A 120 7.01 -18.07 8.44
N THR A 121 5.94 -17.36 8.08
CA THR A 121 5.38 -16.24 8.86
C THR A 121 3.87 -16.38 9.02
N GLN A 122 3.33 -15.61 9.96
CA GLN A 122 1.92 -15.26 10.02
C GLN A 122 1.83 -13.73 10.12
N THR A 123 1.26 -13.09 9.11
CA THR A 123 1.13 -11.63 9.06
C THR A 123 -0.31 -11.15 9.19
N LEU A 124 -1.28 -12.04 9.03
CA LEU A 124 -2.72 -11.77 9.04
C LEU A 124 -3.47 -12.68 10.02
N TYR A 125 -4.67 -12.21 10.38
CA TYR A 125 -5.70 -13.07 10.98
C TYR A 125 -6.33 -13.98 9.93
N THR A 126 -7.02 -15.03 10.39
CA THR A 126 -7.68 -16.01 9.50
C THR A 126 -8.85 -15.44 8.69
N ASP A 127 -9.39 -14.30 9.09
CA ASP A 127 -10.40 -13.53 8.35
C ASP A 127 -9.79 -12.50 7.39
N TRP A 128 -8.48 -12.61 7.11
CA TRP A 128 -7.70 -11.71 6.26
C TRP A 128 -7.62 -10.26 6.77
N GLY A 129 -8.03 -10.02 8.02
CA GLY A 129 -7.79 -8.76 8.70
C GLY A 129 -6.32 -8.62 9.14
N CYS A 130 -5.86 -7.38 9.26
CA CYS A 130 -4.60 -7.06 9.92
C CYS A 130 -4.83 -6.00 11.01
N GLU A 131 -4.01 -6.05 12.05
CA GLU A 131 -3.83 -4.94 12.97
C GLU A 131 -2.45 -4.32 12.77
N ASN A 132 -2.40 -2.99 12.83
CA ASN A 132 -1.17 -2.25 13.03
C ASN A 132 -1.41 -1.06 13.95
N HIS A 133 -0.39 -0.67 14.71
CA HIS A 133 -0.52 0.34 15.77
C HIS A 133 -1.69 0.07 16.74
N GLY A 134 -1.98 -1.21 16.99
CA GLY A 134 -3.04 -1.66 17.91
C GLY A 134 -4.48 -1.52 17.40
N ILE A 135 -4.69 -1.24 16.11
CA ILE A 135 -6.02 -1.12 15.49
C ILE A 135 -6.10 -1.87 14.17
N TYR A 136 -7.33 -2.20 13.72
CA TYR A 136 -7.55 -2.63 12.33
C TYR A 136 -6.97 -1.58 11.38
N HIS A 137 -6.27 -1.99 10.31
CA HIS A 137 -5.62 -1.01 9.45
C HIS A 137 -5.69 -1.38 7.95
N PRO A 138 -6.74 -0.95 7.22
CA PRO A 138 -6.88 -1.27 5.80
C PRO A 138 -5.76 -0.68 4.94
N THR A 139 -5.14 0.46 5.32
CA THR A 139 -3.91 0.94 4.66
C THR A 139 -2.78 -0.07 4.71
N TYR A 140 -2.50 -0.69 5.86
CA TYR A 140 -1.37 -1.63 5.94
C TYR A 140 -1.65 -2.85 5.07
N LEU A 141 -2.86 -3.40 5.14
CA LEU A 141 -3.29 -4.41 4.17
C LEU A 141 -2.98 -3.95 2.75
N MET A 142 -3.46 -2.78 2.32
CA MET A 142 -3.21 -2.23 0.99
C MET A 142 -1.72 -2.10 0.66
N VAL A 143 -0.90 -1.54 1.55
CA VAL A 143 0.54 -1.32 1.33
C VAL A 143 1.28 -2.64 1.13
N GLY A 144 0.92 -3.70 1.86
CA GLY A 144 1.52 -5.03 1.66
C GLY A 144 1.38 -5.48 0.20
N GLY A 145 0.16 -5.50 -0.32
CA GLY A 145 -0.12 -5.96 -1.68
C GLY A 145 0.38 -4.99 -2.75
N MET A 146 0.30 -3.69 -2.47
CA MET A 146 0.89 -2.65 -3.31
C MET A 146 2.39 -2.87 -3.48
N SER A 147 3.11 -3.12 -2.39
CA SER A 147 4.57 -3.26 -2.42
C SER A 147 5.00 -4.60 -3.03
N SER A 148 4.21 -5.67 -2.89
CA SER A 148 4.38 -6.87 -3.70
C SER A 148 4.23 -6.56 -5.20
N GLY A 149 3.27 -5.70 -5.54
CA GLY A 149 3.06 -5.24 -6.91
C GLY A 149 4.20 -4.38 -7.47
N ASP A 150 4.69 -3.44 -6.66
CA ASP A 150 5.88 -2.64 -6.95
C ASP A 150 7.08 -3.55 -7.24
N SER A 151 7.29 -4.61 -6.43
CA SER A 151 8.39 -5.57 -6.63
C SER A 151 8.33 -6.24 -7.99
N LEU A 152 7.14 -6.72 -8.39
CA LEU A 152 6.97 -7.37 -9.70
C LEU A 152 7.19 -6.36 -10.83
N LEU A 153 6.64 -5.16 -10.70
CA LEU A 153 6.80 -4.10 -11.70
C LEU A 153 8.28 -3.71 -11.87
N MET A 154 8.99 -3.49 -10.76
CA MET A 154 10.43 -3.20 -10.75
C MET A 154 11.22 -4.31 -11.47
N ALA A 155 10.94 -5.57 -11.15
CA ALA A 155 11.59 -6.70 -11.79
C ALA A 155 11.30 -6.74 -13.30
N LYS A 156 10.03 -6.62 -13.72
CA LYS A 156 9.64 -6.64 -15.14
C LYS A 156 10.26 -5.51 -15.95
N LEU A 157 10.34 -4.31 -15.39
CA LEU A 157 10.95 -3.14 -16.04
C LEU A 157 12.46 -3.33 -16.26
N ALA A 158 13.13 -3.98 -15.31
CA ALA A 158 14.57 -4.22 -15.38
C ALA A 158 14.93 -5.45 -16.23
N ASP A 159 14.20 -6.55 -16.05
CA ASP A 159 14.37 -7.81 -16.76
C ASP A 159 13.05 -8.62 -16.80
N PRO A 160 12.40 -8.77 -17.97
CA PRO A 160 11.13 -9.47 -18.09
C PRO A 160 11.16 -10.96 -17.70
N GLU A 161 12.30 -11.65 -17.84
CA GLU A 161 12.42 -13.07 -17.50
C GLU A 161 12.42 -13.25 -15.98
N ILE A 162 13.20 -12.43 -15.27
CA ILE A 162 13.17 -12.38 -13.80
C ILE A 162 11.79 -11.94 -13.28
N GLY A 163 11.17 -10.96 -13.96
CA GLY A 163 9.81 -10.54 -13.68
C GLY A 163 8.81 -11.70 -13.79
N ALA A 164 8.88 -12.51 -14.85
CA ALA A 164 8.02 -13.67 -15.02
C ALA A 164 8.25 -14.75 -13.93
N GLU A 165 9.49 -14.94 -13.50
CA GLU A 165 9.82 -15.88 -12.42
C GLU A 165 9.27 -15.44 -11.05
N LEU A 166 9.26 -14.14 -10.77
CA LEU A 166 8.76 -13.58 -9.51
C LEU A 166 7.25 -13.45 -9.45
N GLU A 167 6.57 -13.42 -10.58
CA GLU A 167 5.12 -13.20 -10.69
C GLU A 167 4.28 -14.06 -9.73
N PRO A 168 4.38 -15.40 -9.70
CA PRO A 168 3.55 -16.21 -8.80
C PRO A 168 3.82 -15.93 -7.32
N PHE A 169 5.04 -15.49 -6.96
CA PHE A 169 5.39 -15.12 -5.59
C PHE A 169 4.80 -13.76 -5.21
N ALA A 170 4.84 -12.80 -6.13
CA ALA A 170 4.24 -11.47 -5.94
C ALA A 170 2.71 -11.51 -5.90
N GLU A 171 2.08 -12.47 -6.59
CA GLU A 171 0.64 -12.68 -6.61
C GLU A 171 0.11 -13.46 -5.39
N TYR A 172 1.01 -14.05 -4.58
CA TYR A 172 0.63 -14.93 -3.48
C TYR A 172 -0.32 -14.24 -2.49
N ASN A 173 -1.52 -14.80 -2.34
CA ASN A 173 -2.61 -14.30 -1.49
C ASN A 173 -3.11 -12.87 -1.76
N ILE A 174 -2.65 -12.18 -2.82
CA ILE A 174 -3.12 -10.82 -3.15
C ILE A 174 -4.64 -10.79 -3.32
N MET A 175 -5.17 -11.70 -4.14
CA MET A 175 -6.61 -11.78 -4.38
C MET A 175 -7.40 -12.37 -3.22
N ASN A 176 -6.75 -13.12 -2.32
CA ASN A 176 -7.39 -13.56 -1.09
C ASN A 176 -7.64 -12.37 -0.14
N VAL A 177 -6.66 -11.49 0.04
CA VAL A 177 -6.83 -10.26 0.84
C VAL A 177 -7.85 -9.32 0.18
N TRP A 178 -7.75 -9.10 -1.12
CA TRP A 178 -8.70 -8.26 -1.85
C TRP A 178 -10.14 -8.77 -1.70
N SER A 179 -10.37 -10.04 -2.02
CA SER A 179 -11.72 -10.61 -2.12
C SER A 179 -12.39 -10.82 -0.77
N ASN A 180 -11.60 -11.11 0.27
CA ASN A 180 -12.12 -11.43 1.59
C ASN A 180 -12.09 -10.25 2.56
N ASN A 181 -11.35 -9.16 2.27
CA ASN A 181 -11.24 -8.02 3.18
C ASN A 181 -11.37 -6.65 2.48
N LEU A 182 -10.36 -6.25 1.70
CA LEU A 182 -10.23 -4.86 1.25
C LEU A 182 -11.37 -4.38 0.35
N ARG A 183 -11.95 -5.24 -0.51
CA ARG A 183 -13.06 -4.86 -1.38
C ARG A 183 -14.30 -4.35 -0.62
N TYR A 184 -14.49 -4.82 0.61
CA TYR A 184 -15.60 -4.40 1.45
C TYR A 184 -15.38 -3.05 2.12
N MET A 185 -14.14 -2.57 2.13
CA MET A 185 -13.79 -1.23 2.62
C MET A 185 -13.81 -0.18 1.51
N ILE A 186 -13.96 -0.56 0.23
CA ILE A 186 -14.05 0.43 -0.86
C ILE A 186 -15.37 1.20 -0.76
N MET A 187 -15.26 2.51 -0.64
CA MET A 187 -16.37 3.43 -0.60
C MET A 187 -16.87 3.78 -2.00
N GLU A 188 -18.03 4.43 -2.12
CA GLU A 188 -18.57 4.84 -3.42
C GLU A 188 -17.70 5.93 -4.08
N SER A 189 -17.01 6.73 -3.26
CA SER A 189 -15.93 7.63 -3.69
C SER A 189 -14.72 6.92 -4.31
N GLY A 190 -14.60 5.61 -4.17
CA GLY A 190 -13.42 4.81 -4.55
C GLY A 190 -12.34 4.75 -3.47
N GLU A 191 -12.46 5.53 -2.39
CA GLU A 191 -11.51 5.53 -1.29
C GLU A 191 -11.71 4.33 -0.33
N LEU A 192 -10.64 3.90 0.35
CA LEU A 192 -10.78 2.95 1.46
C LEU A 192 -11.44 3.61 2.68
N ALA A 193 -12.41 2.95 3.28
CA ALA A 193 -12.94 3.30 4.58
C ALA A 193 -11.93 3.00 5.70
N TYR A 194 -12.01 3.77 6.79
CA TYR A 194 -11.16 3.59 7.98
C TYR A 194 -12.03 3.34 9.23
N PRO A 195 -12.63 2.15 9.41
CA PRO A 195 -13.57 1.87 10.49
C PRO A 195 -13.02 2.16 11.89
N SER A 196 -11.73 1.98 12.07
CA SER A 196 -10.96 2.10 13.32
C SER A 196 -10.22 3.44 13.47
N SER A 197 -10.49 4.43 12.60
CA SER A 197 -9.63 5.60 12.35
C SER A 197 -8.39 5.27 11.52
N SER A 198 -7.70 6.31 11.06
CA SER A 198 -6.34 6.22 10.53
C SER A 198 -5.37 6.88 11.50
N THR A 199 -4.16 6.32 11.62
CA THR A 199 -3.02 7.01 12.26
C THR A 199 -2.22 7.84 11.26
N TRP A 200 -2.62 7.78 9.98
CA TRP A 200 -2.08 8.55 8.87
C TRP A 200 -3.05 9.63 8.38
N THR A 201 -2.60 10.45 7.43
CA THR A 201 -3.43 11.47 6.80
C THR A 201 -4.63 10.83 6.10
N LEU A 202 -5.82 11.40 6.28
CA LEU A 202 -7.02 10.98 5.53
C LEU A 202 -7.09 11.70 4.18
N HIS A 203 -7.68 11.03 3.19
CA HIS A 203 -7.92 11.57 1.85
C HIS A 203 -6.66 11.92 1.06
N ASP A 204 -5.47 11.41 1.42
CA ASP A 204 -4.23 11.57 0.64
C ASP A 204 -4.17 10.68 -0.61
N TYR A 205 -5.18 9.82 -0.80
CA TYR A 205 -5.45 9.02 -2.01
C TYR A 205 -4.31 8.08 -2.44
N GLU A 206 -3.39 7.81 -1.52
CA GLU A 206 -2.17 7.02 -1.72
C GLU A 206 -2.38 5.53 -1.97
N HIS A 207 -3.61 5.06 -2.15
CA HIS A 207 -3.93 3.68 -2.50
C HIS A 207 -4.17 3.48 -4.01
N ASN A 208 -3.92 4.53 -4.81
CA ASN A 208 -4.05 4.51 -6.27
C ASN A 208 -3.20 3.41 -6.94
N SER A 209 -1.91 3.25 -6.59
CA SER A 209 -1.05 2.22 -7.20
C SER A 209 -1.52 0.80 -6.89
N TYR A 210 -2.04 0.56 -5.68
CA TYR A 210 -2.64 -0.73 -5.35
C TYR A 210 -3.86 -1.04 -6.21
N LEU A 211 -4.79 -0.08 -6.33
CA LEU A 211 -5.99 -0.29 -7.13
C LEU A 211 -5.67 -0.41 -8.62
N ALA A 212 -4.73 0.37 -9.13
CA ALA A 212 -4.20 0.23 -10.48
C ALA A 212 -3.62 -1.18 -10.71
N TRP A 213 -2.82 -1.69 -9.77
CA TRP A 213 -2.31 -3.06 -9.82
C TRP A 213 -3.44 -4.10 -9.85
N ILE A 214 -4.41 -4.03 -8.92
CA ILE A 214 -5.53 -4.98 -8.90
C ILE A 214 -6.37 -4.89 -10.18
N ALA A 215 -6.64 -3.69 -10.69
CA ALA A 215 -7.43 -3.45 -11.89
C ALA A 215 -6.72 -3.88 -13.18
N SER A 216 -5.42 -3.58 -13.30
CA SER A 216 -4.66 -3.75 -14.54
C SER A 216 -3.98 -5.11 -14.64
N HIS A 217 -3.63 -5.73 -13.52
CA HIS A 217 -2.95 -7.02 -13.47
C HIS A 217 -3.91 -8.19 -13.25
N PHE A 218 -4.93 -8.03 -12.40
CA PHE A 218 -5.95 -9.08 -12.15
C PHE A 218 -7.28 -8.84 -12.88
N GLY A 219 -7.47 -7.67 -13.48
CA GLY A 219 -8.68 -7.36 -14.24
C GLY A 219 -9.92 -7.13 -13.38
N ASP A 220 -9.76 -6.81 -12.09
CA ASP A 220 -10.89 -6.66 -11.18
C ASP A 220 -11.73 -5.40 -11.50
N PRO A 221 -13.06 -5.55 -11.65
CA PRO A 221 -13.92 -4.45 -12.08
C PRO A 221 -14.19 -3.40 -11.00
N LEU A 222 -14.17 -3.79 -9.72
CA LEU A 222 -14.33 -2.86 -8.60
C LEU A 222 -13.07 -2.04 -8.38
N ALA A 223 -11.89 -2.66 -8.46
CA ALA A 223 -10.62 -1.95 -8.42
C ALA A 223 -10.52 -0.93 -9.57
N ARG A 224 -10.98 -1.30 -10.78
CA ARG A 224 -11.03 -0.38 -11.92
C ARG A 224 -11.96 0.81 -11.68
N TYR A 225 -13.12 0.57 -11.07
CA TYR A 225 -14.01 1.65 -10.64
C TYR A 225 -13.31 2.58 -9.64
N ALA A 226 -12.73 2.01 -8.58
CA ALA A 226 -12.10 2.77 -7.51
C ALA A 226 -10.88 3.58 -8.00
N ASP A 227 -10.01 2.99 -8.83
CA ASP A 227 -8.84 3.64 -9.42
C ASP A 227 -9.24 4.89 -10.24
N ALA A 228 -10.24 4.76 -11.11
CA ALA A 228 -10.73 5.88 -11.92
C ALA A 228 -11.31 7.01 -11.05
N ARG A 229 -11.96 6.67 -9.93
CA ARG A 229 -12.49 7.66 -8.99
C ARG A 229 -11.36 8.35 -8.23
N LEU A 230 -10.38 7.62 -7.71
CA LEU A 230 -9.24 8.23 -7.02
C LEU A 230 -8.45 9.17 -7.92
N ALA A 231 -8.18 8.78 -9.16
CA ALA A 231 -7.50 9.65 -10.11
C ALA A 231 -8.23 10.98 -10.30
N ALA A 232 -9.57 10.95 -10.34
CA ALA A 232 -10.38 12.16 -10.42
C ALA A 232 -10.36 12.99 -9.13
N LEU A 233 -10.33 12.35 -7.95
CA LEU A 233 -10.21 13.05 -6.65
C LEU A 233 -8.84 13.72 -6.50
N VAL A 234 -7.76 13.02 -6.83
CA VAL A 234 -6.40 13.57 -6.87
C VAL A 234 -6.35 14.78 -7.80
N ARG A 235 -6.92 14.66 -9.02
CA ARG A 235 -6.96 15.76 -9.98
C ARG A 235 -7.78 16.95 -9.46
N GLN A 236 -8.93 16.69 -8.85
CA GLN A 236 -9.76 17.73 -8.24
C GLN A 236 -9.00 18.45 -7.14
N GLN A 237 -8.27 17.71 -6.30
CA GLN A 237 -7.49 18.29 -5.23
C GLN A 237 -6.37 19.20 -5.75
N GLN A 238 -5.63 18.76 -6.77
CA GLN A 238 -4.63 19.61 -7.45
C GLN A 238 -5.25 20.90 -8.02
N LEU A 239 -6.47 20.82 -8.59
CA LEU A 239 -7.20 21.98 -9.09
C LEU A 239 -7.61 22.94 -7.96
N VAL A 240 -8.03 22.42 -6.81
CA VAL A 240 -8.40 23.22 -5.63
C VAL A 240 -7.21 23.98 -5.08
N TRP A 241 -6.01 23.37 -5.05
CA TRP A 241 -4.81 24.05 -4.59
C TRP A 241 -4.25 25.04 -5.60
N GLY A 242 -4.44 24.77 -6.90
CA GLY A 242 -4.00 25.66 -7.98
C GLY A 242 -2.48 25.66 -8.24
N ASP A 243 -1.72 24.84 -7.52
CA ASP A 243 -0.24 24.76 -7.61
C ASP A 243 0.29 23.35 -7.91
N GLY A 244 -0.61 22.39 -8.18
CA GLY A 244 -0.25 21.02 -8.58
C GLY A 244 0.14 20.08 -7.45
N ARG A 245 0.13 20.54 -6.19
CA ARG A 245 0.32 19.66 -5.01
C ARG A 245 -0.75 18.58 -4.93
N PHE A 246 -0.38 17.38 -4.50
CA PHE A 246 -1.33 16.29 -4.31
C PHE A 246 -2.05 16.42 -2.96
N CYS A 247 -1.33 16.54 -1.86
CA CYS A 247 -1.89 16.61 -0.51
C CYS A 247 -2.25 18.04 -0.07
N GLY A 248 -1.47 19.04 -0.48
CA GLY A 248 -1.68 20.45 -0.13
C GLY A 248 -1.37 20.78 1.34
N PRO A 249 -1.78 21.97 1.84
CA PRO A 249 -1.37 22.48 3.16
C PRO A 249 -2.01 21.76 4.35
N ARG A 250 -2.91 20.80 4.12
CA ARG A 250 -3.60 20.05 5.19
C ARG A 250 -2.68 19.03 5.89
N VAL A 251 -1.51 18.75 5.32
CA VAL A 251 -0.51 17.84 5.89
C VAL A 251 0.63 18.68 6.49
N PRO A 252 0.73 18.77 7.83
CA PRO A 252 1.91 19.35 8.49
C PRO A 252 3.17 18.60 8.05
N ASP A 253 4.26 19.31 7.73
CA ASP A 253 5.51 18.72 7.21
C ASP A 253 5.34 17.89 5.92
N GLY A 254 4.40 18.34 5.06
CA GLY A 254 3.86 17.59 3.92
C GLY A 254 4.81 17.17 2.79
N PHE A 255 6.11 17.48 2.81
CA PHE A 255 7.03 17.04 1.77
C PHE A 255 7.03 15.52 1.62
N TYR A 256 7.06 14.78 2.74
CA TYR A 256 7.06 13.32 2.71
C TYR A 256 5.78 12.77 2.06
N ARG A 257 4.60 13.29 2.46
CA ARG A 257 3.32 12.83 1.90
C ARG A 257 3.15 13.18 0.43
N GLU A 258 3.60 14.36 0.03
CA GLU A 258 3.63 14.72 -1.39
C GLU A 258 4.51 13.78 -2.20
N ALA A 259 5.70 13.42 -1.68
CA ALA A 259 6.59 12.49 -2.35
C ALA A 259 5.98 11.08 -2.45
N VAL A 260 5.31 10.60 -1.40
CA VAL A 260 4.61 9.30 -1.40
C VAL A 260 3.51 9.28 -2.45
N GLU A 261 2.62 10.26 -2.46
CA GLU A 261 1.49 10.29 -3.39
C GLU A 261 1.94 10.50 -4.84
N ALA A 262 2.97 11.33 -5.06
CA ALA A 262 3.58 11.48 -6.38
C ALA A 262 4.20 10.15 -6.89
N ARG A 263 4.94 9.45 -6.03
CA ARG A 263 5.53 8.14 -6.36
C ARG A 263 4.46 7.12 -6.71
N ARG A 264 3.41 7.00 -5.87
CA ARG A 264 2.35 6.01 -6.08
C ARG A 264 1.50 6.34 -7.31
N THR A 265 1.26 7.62 -7.60
CA THR A 265 0.65 8.04 -8.88
C THR A 265 1.48 7.62 -10.09
N ALA A 266 2.82 7.81 -10.04
CA ALA A 266 3.70 7.39 -11.13
C ALA A 266 3.70 5.86 -11.33
N ILE A 267 3.68 5.11 -10.23
CA ILE A 267 3.60 3.64 -10.27
C ILE A 267 2.24 3.15 -10.77
N ALA A 268 1.14 3.80 -10.39
CA ALA A 268 -0.19 3.52 -10.93
C ALA A 268 -0.20 3.66 -12.45
N TRP A 269 0.42 4.73 -12.98
CA TRP A 269 0.59 4.91 -14.43
C TRP A 269 1.43 3.80 -15.06
N LEU A 270 2.51 3.35 -14.42
CA LEU A 270 3.31 2.21 -14.90
C LEU A 270 2.50 0.91 -14.91
N HIS A 271 1.70 0.63 -13.88
CA HIS A 271 0.81 -0.54 -13.87
C HIS A 271 -0.18 -0.54 -15.03
N TRP A 272 -0.70 0.62 -15.42
CA TRP A 272 -1.56 0.74 -16.61
C TRP A 272 -0.78 0.61 -17.92
N THR A 273 0.44 1.13 -17.98
CA THR A 273 1.32 1.04 -19.16
C THR A 273 1.68 -0.41 -19.49
N PHE A 274 1.84 -1.25 -18.47
CA PHE A 274 2.18 -2.68 -18.60
C PHE A 274 1.02 -3.61 -18.23
N ALA A 275 -0.22 -3.13 -18.36
CA ALA A 275 -1.41 -3.86 -17.94
C ALA A 275 -1.57 -5.20 -18.69
N LYS A 276 -1.84 -6.28 -17.94
CA LYS A 276 -2.38 -7.53 -18.50
C LYS A 276 -3.81 -7.34 -18.99
N HIS A 277 -4.56 -6.47 -18.31
CA HIS A 277 -5.95 -6.12 -18.57
C HIS A 277 -6.09 -4.61 -18.80
N PRO A 278 -5.69 -4.09 -19.97
CA PRO A 278 -5.71 -2.64 -20.25
C PRO A 278 -7.14 -2.06 -20.27
N SER A 279 -8.14 -2.88 -20.58
CA SER A 279 -9.56 -2.54 -20.57
C SER A 279 -10.38 -3.60 -19.85
N GLY A 280 -11.57 -3.24 -19.39
CA GLY A 280 -12.50 -4.17 -18.74
C GLY A 280 -13.70 -3.44 -18.16
N ASN A 281 -14.59 -4.20 -17.53
CA ASN A 281 -15.74 -3.64 -16.83
C ASN A 281 -15.28 -2.78 -15.66
N SER A 282 -16.01 -1.69 -15.40
CA SER A 282 -15.87 -0.86 -14.21
C SER A 282 -17.19 -0.94 -13.48
N ILE A 283 -17.20 -1.54 -12.28
CA ILE A 283 -18.42 -1.84 -11.52
C ILE A 283 -18.31 -1.17 -10.15
N PRO A 284 -19.32 -0.37 -9.73
CA PRO A 284 -19.31 0.23 -8.39
C PRO A 284 -19.35 -0.84 -7.30
N PRO A 285 -19.05 -0.49 -6.03
CA PRO A 285 -19.10 -1.45 -4.94
C PRO A 285 -20.52 -2.01 -4.73
N ASP A 286 -20.65 -3.35 -4.66
CA ASP A 286 -21.93 -4.03 -4.43
C ASP A 286 -22.44 -3.87 -2.99
N GLU A 287 -23.74 -4.10 -2.76
CA GLU A 287 -24.28 -4.21 -1.41
C GLU A 287 -23.63 -5.36 -0.63
N ALA A 288 -23.33 -5.13 0.64
CA ALA A 288 -22.68 -6.12 1.49
C ALA A 288 -22.92 -5.85 2.97
N VAL A 289 -23.02 -6.92 3.76
CA VAL A 289 -22.83 -6.89 5.22
C VAL A 289 -21.67 -7.82 5.53
N VAL A 290 -20.61 -7.30 6.14
CA VAL A 290 -19.43 -8.09 6.53
C VAL A 290 -19.06 -7.89 7.98
N HIS A 291 -18.62 -8.98 8.60
CA HIS A 291 -18.17 -9.02 9.98
C HIS A 291 -16.76 -9.62 10.04
N PHE A 292 -15.80 -8.83 10.51
CA PHE A 292 -14.42 -9.24 10.74
C PHE A 292 -14.18 -9.33 12.26
N PRO A 293 -14.46 -10.48 12.89
CA PRO A 293 -14.41 -10.61 14.33
C PRO A 293 -13.00 -10.46 14.90
N SER A 294 -11.96 -10.88 14.17
CA SER A 294 -10.58 -10.84 14.66
C SER A 294 -10.08 -9.41 14.82
N VAL A 295 -10.54 -8.50 13.96
CA VAL A 295 -10.19 -7.07 13.97
C VAL A 295 -11.34 -6.17 14.43
N LYS A 296 -12.42 -6.77 14.94
CA LYS A 296 -13.57 -6.10 15.59
C LYS A 296 -14.27 -5.07 14.71
N VAL A 297 -14.52 -5.40 13.44
CA VAL A 297 -15.20 -4.53 12.48
C VAL A 297 -16.50 -5.17 11.99
N LEU A 298 -17.56 -4.37 11.94
CA LEU A 298 -18.78 -4.63 11.18
C LEU A 298 -18.89 -3.55 10.11
N ALA A 299 -19.13 -3.91 8.85
CA ALA A 299 -19.39 -2.95 7.78
C ALA A 299 -20.64 -3.34 7.00
N HIS A 300 -21.39 -2.33 6.58
CA HIS A 300 -22.61 -2.48 5.79
C HIS A 300 -22.60 -1.44 4.67
N ARG A 301 -22.89 -1.90 3.46
CA ARG A 301 -23.10 -1.08 2.28
C ARG A 301 -24.45 -1.40 1.66
N SER A 302 -25.22 -0.37 1.34
CA SER A 302 -26.48 -0.45 0.60
C SER A 302 -26.61 0.73 -0.38
N GLU A 303 -27.73 0.79 -1.11
CA GLU A 303 -28.11 1.97 -1.90
C GLU A 303 -28.11 3.30 -1.13
N SER A 304 -28.14 3.28 0.21
CA SER A 304 -28.09 4.49 1.05
C SER A 304 -26.67 4.97 1.36
N GLY A 305 -25.65 4.16 1.06
CA GLY A 305 -24.25 4.45 1.30
C GLY A 305 -23.53 3.36 2.12
N PHE A 306 -22.42 3.75 2.73
CA PHE A 306 -21.56 2.88 3.53
C PHE A 306 -21.58 3.29 5.01
N VAL A 307 -21.68 2.31 5.89
CA VAL A 307 -21.48 2.47 7.34
C VAL A 307 -20.57 1.36 7.86
N SER A 308 -19.67 1.71 8.78
CA SER A 308 -18.92 0.71 9.54
C SER A 308 -18.81 1.09 11.00
N VAL A 309 -18.62 0.06 11.83
CA VAL A 309 -18.40 0.16 13.27
C VAL A 309 -17.19 -0.69 13.62
N TYR A 310 -16.18 -0.06 14.21
CA TYR A 310 -15.11 -0.72 14.94
C TYR A 310 -15.50 -0.75 16.42
N TYR A 311 -15.69 -1.95 16.97
CA TYR A 311 -16.28 -2.15 18.31
C TYR A 311 -15.25 -2.60 19.36
N ALA A 312 -13.98 -2.20 19.23
CA ALA A 312 -13.01 -2.44 20.29
C ALA A 312 -13.41 -1.71 21.58
N SER A 313 -13.28 -2.43 22.71
CA SER A 313 -13.68 -1.95 24.04
C SER A 313 -12.98 -0.67 24.49
N THR A 314 -11.80 -0.39 23.95
CA THR A 314 -10.98 0.78 24.30
C THR A 314 -11.36 2.02 23.52
N ARG A 315 -11.88 1.88 22.29
CA ARG A 315 -12.17 3.00 21.39
C ARG A 315 -13.17 2.59 20.29
N PRO A 316 -14.48 2.63 20.56
CA PRO A 316 -15.47 2.38 19.52
C PRO A 316 -15.50 3.55 18.53
N MET A 317 -15.42 3.22 17.24
CA MET A 317 -15.38 4.19 16.14
C MET A 317 -16.40 3.82 15.07
N GLY A 318 -16.89 4.82 14.35
CA GLY A 318 -17.76 4.62 13.19
C GLY A 318 -17.33 5.47 12.00
N TRP A 319 -17.51 4.92 10.80
CA TRP A 319 -17.34 5.63 9.54
C TRP A 319 -18.65 5.62 8.76
N ILE A 320 -19.04 6.78 8.22
CA ILE A 320 -20.22 6.90 7.37
C ILE A 320 -19.85 7.66 6.09
N GLU A 321 -20.20 7.07 4.95
CA GLU A 321 -20.24 7.75 3.66
C GLU A 321 -21.66 7.62 3.08
N PRO A 322 -22.39 8.73 2.87
CA PRO A 322 -23.68 8.68 2.21
C PRO A 322 -23.53 8.31 0.73
N ALA A 323 -24.58 7.73 0.13
CA ALA A 323 -24.59 7.47 -1.30
C ALA A 323 -24.27 8.73 -2.13
N SER A 324 -23.52 8.57 -3.21
CA SER A 324 -22.99 9.67 -4.00
C SER A 324 -24.03 10.20 -4.99
N PHE A 325 -24.67 11.33 -4.67
CA PHE A 325 -25.56 12.04 -5.61
C PHE A 325 -24.81 12.87 -6.68
N GLY A 326 -23.73 12.32 -7.25
CA GLY A 326 -22.83 12.98 -8.23
C GLY A 326 -21.35 12.68 -7.97
N PHE A 327 -20.46 12.83 -8.96
CA PHE A 327 -19.01 12.64 -8.77
C PHE A 327 -18.18 13.50 -9.73
N PRO A 328 -17.09 14.15 -9.29
CA PRO A 328 -16.56 14.16 -7.93
C PRO A 328 -17.43 14.99 -6.98
N ASN A 329 -17.80 14.41 -5.84
CA ASN A 329 -18.78 15.00 -4.94
C ASN A 329 -18.08 15.88 -3.89
N LYS A 330 -18.77 16.93 -3.42
CA LYS A 330 -18.38 17.67 -2.21
C LYS A 330 -18.81 16.94 -0.93
N CYS A 331 -19.18 15.66 -1.01
CA CYS A 331 -19.66 14.89 0.13
C CYS A 331 -18.54 14.73 1.16
N VAL A 332 -18.82 15.19 2.36
CA VAL A 332 -17.94 15.08 3.53
C VAL A 332 -18.17 13.70 4.13
N SER A 333 -17.14 12.85 4.13
CA SER A 333 -17.14 11.64 4.97
C SER A 333 -17.05 12.06 6.44
N TYR A 334 -17.87 11.49 7.31
CA TYR A 334 -17.88 11.84 8.73
C TYR A 334 -17.20 10.74 9.56
N HIS A 335 -16.33 11.17 10.48
CA HIS A 335 -15.66 10.31 11.46
C HIS A 335 -16.23 10.60 12.85
N ALA A 336 -16.80 9.61 13.53
CA ALA A 336 -17.42 9.80 14.84
C ALA A 336 -16.85 8.82 15.88
N LEU A 337 -16.49 9.37 17.06
CA LEU A 337 -16.32 8.58 18.28
C LEU A 337 -17.71 8.19 18.78
N LEU A 338 -17.98 6.89 18.88
CA LEU A 338 -19.28 6.40 19.37
C LEU A 338 -19.28 6.40 20.91
N GLY A 339 -19.40 7.59 21.49
CA GLY A 339 -19.70 7.81 22.90
C GLY A 339 -21.10 8.43 23.07
N TRP A 340 -21.72 8.27 24.24
CA TRP A 340 -23.08 8.71 24.58
C TRP A 340 -23.29 10.24 24.61
N ASN A 341 -22.66 11.00 23.73
CA ASN A 341 -22.93 12.42 23.48
C ASN A 341 -22.66 12.73 22.00
N LEU A 342 -23.72 12.67 21.19
CA LEU A 342 -23.76 13.23 19.84
C LEU A 342 -23.59 14.75 19.93
N TRP A 343 -22.36 15.25 19.73
CA TRP A 343 -22.11 16.63 19.33
C TRP A 343 -21.17 16.64 18.13
N ALA A 344 -21.73 17.04 16.99
CA ALA A 344 -21.01 17.33 15.78
C ALA A 344 -19.99 18.45 16.05
N TRP A 345 -18.71 18.22 15.76
CA TRP A 345 -17.71 19.27 15.75
C TRP A 345 -17.65 19.88 14.35
N SER A 346 -18.19 21.09 14.22
CA SER A 346 -17.88 21.98 13.11
C SER A 346 -16.47 22.55 13.28
N ILE A 347 -15.78 22.72 12.17
CA ILE A 347 -14.46 23.33 12.04
C ILE A 347 -14.51 24.76 12.65
N GLY A 348 -13.75 24.99 13.71
CA GLY A 348 -13.64 26.29 14.39
C GLY A 348 -12.45 26.30 15.35
N GLU A 349 -11.44 27.10 14.99
CA GLU A 349 -10.34 27.65 15.79
C GLU A 349 -9.93 26.94 17.10
N ARG A 350 -8.70 26.40 17.13
CA ARG A 350 -8.05 26.05 18.41
C ARG A 350 -7.61 27.32 19.15
N PRO A 351 -7.85 27.45 20.47
CA PRO A 351 -7.25 28.48 21.28
C PRO A 351 -5.74 28.26 21.38
N ARG A 352 -4.97 29.34 21.25
CA ARG A 352 -3.53 29.37 21.56
C ARG A 352 -3.34 29.08 23.05
N VAL A 353 -2.54 28.08 23.39
CA VAL A 353 -2.03 27.90 24.75
C VAL A 353 -0.60 28.41 24.78
N SER A 354 -0.40 29.52 25.50
CA SER A 354 0.89 30.13 25.79
C SER A 354 1.70 29.28 26.77
N HIS A 355 3.01 29.26 26.56
CA HIS A 355 3.98 28.72 27.51
C HIS A 355 4.03 29.56 28.81
N SER A 356 4.23 28.86 29.92
CA SER A 356 4.94 29.34 31.10
C SER A 356 5.79 28.21 31.64
#